data_AF-A0A9E8KQS4-F1
#
_entry.id   AF-A0A9E8KQS4-F1
#
_cell.length_a   1.000
_cell.length_b   1.000
_cell.length_c   1.000
_cell.angle_alpha   90.00
_cell.angle_beta   90.00
_cell.angle_gamma   90.00
#
_symmetry.space_group_name_H-M   'P 1'
#
loop_
_entity.id
_entity.type
_entity.pdbx_description
1 polymer ?
#
loop_
_entity_poly.entity_id
_entity_poly.type
_entity_poly.pdbx_seq_one_letter_code
_entity_poly.pdbx_strand_id
1 'polypeptide(L)'
;MPVFLTAIGLIYLFSIELGWMPSFGRGETVEIFGFWDTGFLTQDGLVHLVLPCISLASIMMPLFIRLIRAEMMEVLQSEYVKYAWAKGISPFRIYFVHAFKNTMLPVITVGGVQIGTMVAYTILTETVFQWPGMGFLFLEAINRVDTPLIVAYLIVVGAIFVVTNTIVDLIYGMVNPMVKITGGKG
;
A
#
# COMPACT_ATOMS: atom_id res chain seq x y z
N MET A 1 -7.24 12.15 10.02
CA MET A 1 -7.30 13.49 9.41
C MET A 1 -7.52 13.33 7.91
N PRO A 2 -8.22 14.25 7.23
CA PRO A 2 -8.34 14.23 5.78
C PRO A 2 -6.98 14.16 5.08
N VAL A 3 -6.88 13.33 4.05
CA VAL A 3 -5.63 13.07 3.31
C VAL A 3 -5.02 14.35 2.77
N PHE A 4 -5.83 15.26 2.22
CA PHE A 4 -5.36 16.52 1.68
C PHE A 4 -4.69 17.40 2.75
N LEU A 5 -5.21 17.39 3.99
CA LEU A 5 -4.60 18.15 5.10
C LEU A 5 -3.28 17.52 5.51
N THR A 6 -3.20 16.19 5.56
CA THR A 6 -1.94 15.50 5.83
C THR A 6 -0.91 15.81 4.74
N ALA A 7 -1.31 15.76 3.47
CA ALA A 7 -0.45 16.09 2.33
C ALA A 7 0.04 17.55 2.38
N ILE A 8 -0.87 18.51 2.56
CA ILE A 8 -0.53 19.94 2.67
C ILE A 8 0.36 20.20 3.89
N GLY A 9 0.09 19.56 5.03
CA GLY A 9 0.91 19.67 6.23
C GLY A 9 2.32 19.11 6.02
N LEU A 10 2.45 17.99 5.30
CA LEU A 10 3.76 17.44 4.92
C LEU A 10 4.51 18.37 3.97
N ILE A 11 3.84 18.96 2.99
CA ILE A 11 4.44 19.97 2.09
C ILE A 11 4.93 21.17 2.91
N TYR A 12 4.08 21.71 3.80
CA TYR A 12 4.44 22.85 4.63
C TYR A 12 5.66 22.55 5.50
N LEU A 13 5.69 21.41 6.18
CA LEU A 13 6.78 21.08 7.09
C LEU A 13 8.09 20.75 6.36
N PHE A 14 8.05 19.85 5.36
CA PHE A 14 9.26 19.32 4.75
C PHE A 14 9.77 20.12 3.55
N SER A 15 8.87 20.80 2.83
CA SER A 15 9.24 21.60 1.67
C SER A 15 9.40 23.07 2.01
N ILE A 16 8.47 23.66 2.78
CA ILE A 16 8.50 25.11 3.06
C ILE A 16 9.39 25.43 4.26
N GLU A 17 9.18 24.77 5.41
CA GLU A 17 9.93 25.09 6.64
C GLU A 17 11.35 24.51 6.62
N LEU A 18 11.47 23.22 6.28
CA LEU A 18 12.75 22.51 6.31
C LEU A 18 13.57 22.63 5.01
N GLY A 19 12.91 22.86 3.86
CA GLY A 19 13.57 22.93 2.55
C GLY A 19 14.26 21.62 2.14
N TRP A 20 13.88 20.48 2.72
CA TRP A 20 14.55 19.19 2.49
C TRP A 20 14.06 18.48 1.23
N MET A 21 12.81 18.71 0.86
CA MET A 21 12.14 17.97 -0.21
C MET A 21 11.35 18.91 -1.13
N PRO A 22 11.21 18.56 -2.41
CA PRO A 22 10.40 19.31 -3.36
C PRO A 22 8.92 19.17 -3.05
N SER A 23 8.15 20.21 -3.31
CA SER A 23 6.72 20.28 -2.98
C SER A 23 5.81 19.74 -4.08
N PHE A 24 6.25 19.78 -5.34
CA PHE A 24 5.41 19.45 -6.50
C PHE A 24 6.22 18.85 -7.66
N GLY A 25 5.53 18.11 -8.54
CA GLY A 25 6.08 17.64 -9.81
C GLY A 25 6.71 16.25 -9.76
N ARG A 26 7.31 15.84 -10.89
CA ARG A 26 7.87 14.49 -11.12
C ARG A 26 9.40 14.43 -11.15
N GLY A 27 10.06 15.56 -10.85
CA GLY A 27 11.50 15.73 -10.97
C GLY A 27 12.04 15.54 -12.39
N GLU A 28 13.36 15.39 -12.51
CA GLU A 28 14.00 15.04 -13.78
C GLU A 28 13.58 13.64 -14.25
N THR A 29 13.07 13.53 -15.48
CA THR A 29 12.73 12.26 -16.12
C THR A 29 13.80 11.86 -17.11
N VAL A 30 14.13 10.57 -17.15
CA VAL A 30 15.00 9.98 -18.18
C VAL A 30 14.13 9.20 -19.15
N GLU A 31 14.31 9.47 -20.43
CA GLU A 31 13.73 8.67 -21.50
C GLU A 31 14.40 7.29 -21.53
N ILE A 32 13.63 6.24 -21.29
CA ILE A 32 14.05 4.87 -21.54
C ILE A 32 13.42 4.41 -22.86
N PHE A 33 14.25 3.85 -23.74
CA PHE A 33 13.86 3.23 -25.01
C PHE A 33 13.09 4.15 -26.00
N GLY A 34 13.09 5.48 -25.79
CA GLY A 34 12.48 6.46 -26.70
C GLY A 34 10.94 6.50 -26.71
N PHE A 35 10.28 5.79 -25.79
CA PHE A 35 8.82 5.78 -25.65
C PHE A 35 8.34 5.85 -24.19
N TRP A 36 9.26 5.88 -23.22
CA TRP A 36 8.88 5.88 -21.81
C TRP A 36 9.72 6.84 -20.97
N ASP A 37 9.09 7.91 -20.50
CA ASP A 37 9.68 8.83 -19.53
C ASP A 37 9.52 8.31 -18.11
N THR A 38 10.65 8.17 -17.41
CA THR A 38 10.64 7.76 -16.00
C THR A 38 11.56 8.59 -15.11
N GLY A 39 10.99 9.05 -14.00
CA GLY A 39 11.73 9.63 -12.88
C GLY A 39 12.18 8.58 -11.85
N PHE A 40 11.86 7.29 -12.04
CA PHE A 40 12.27 6.24 -11.09
C PHE A 40 13.79 5.96 -11.14
N LEU A 41 14.46 6.34 -12.22
CA LEU A 41 15.91 6.17 -12.39
C LEU A 41 16.72 7.39 -11.95
N THR A 42 16.08 8.53 -11.66
CA THR A 42 16.76 9.73 -11.21
C THR A 42 16.67 9.85 -9.69
N GLN A 43 17.74 10.32 -9.05
CA GLN A 43 17.70 10.63 -7.62
C GLN A 43 16.63 11.68 -7.32
N ASP A 44 16.48 12.65 -8.21
CA ASP A 44 15.49 13.70 -8.10
C ASP A 44 14.04 13.16 -8.15
N GLY A 45 13.73 12.29 -9.11
CA GLY A 45 12.39 11.69 -9.20
C GLY A 45 12.06 10.77 -8.01
N LEU A 46 13.04 10.08 -7.42
CA LEU A 46 12.84 9.31 -6.19
C LEU A 46 12.55 10.22 -4.98
N VAL A 47 13.23 11.36 -4.86
CA VAL A 47 12.98 12.32 -3.78
C VAL A 47 11.57 12.92 -3.90
N HIS A 48 11.11 13.22 -5.11
CA HIS A 48 9.75 13.70 -5.35
C HIS A 48 8.65 12.67 -5.01
N LEU A 49 8.97 11.37 -4.91
CA LEU A 49 8.02 10.33 -4.50
C LEU A 49 7.86 10.19 -2.99
N VAL A 50 8.84 10.64 -2.20
CA VAL A 50 8.87 10.39 -0.75
C VAL A 50 7.65 11.00 -0.05
N LEU A 51 7.36 12.28 -0.30
CA LEU A 51 6.22 12.96 0.33
C LEU A 51 4.85 12.39 -0.10
N PRO A 52 4.58 12.15 -1.40
CA PRO A 52 3.37 11.44 -1.83
C PRO A 52 3.21 10.07 -1.17
N CYS A 53 4.28 9.27 -1.10
CA CYS A 53 4.24 7.94 -0.50
C CYS A 53 3.97 7.98 1.00
N ILE A 54 4.61 8.89 1.74
CA ILE A 54 4.37 9.06 3.18
C ILE A 54 2.93 9.53 3.43
N SER A 55 2.43 10.46 2.61
CA SER A 55 1.04 10.94 2.69
C SER A 55 0.05 9.80 2.51
N LEU A 56 0.21 8.97 1.47
CA LEU A 56 -0.63 7.80 1.21
C LEU A 56 -0.52 6.75 2.32
N ALA A 57 0.70 6.44 2.76
CA ALA A 57 0.94 5.45 3.82
C ALA A 57 0.31 5.89 5.15
N SER A 58 0.35 7.18 5.49
CA SER A 58 -0.22 7.74 6.72
C SER A 58 -1.72 7.45 6.87
N ILE A 59 -2.45 7.25 5.78
CA ILE A 59 -3.88 6.94 5.79
C ILE A 59 -4.14 5.53 6.32
N MET A 60 -3.37 4.56 5.84
CA MET A 60 -3.59 3.14 6.11
C MET A 60 -2.80 2.65 7.32
N MET A 61 -1.70 3.33 7.65
CA MET A 61 -0.80 2.94 8.73
C MET A 61 -1.51 2.79 10.09
N PRO A 62 -2.40 3.69 10.54
CA PRO A 62 -3.10 3.51 11.81
C PRO A 62 -3.98 2.26 11.86
N LEU A 63 -4.59 1.89 10.73
CA LEU A 63 -5.41 0.68 10.63
C LEU A 63 -4.54 -0.56 10.76
N PHE A 64 -3.44 -0.64 10.01
CA PHE A 64 -2.52 -1.78 10.11
C PHE A 64 -1.89 -1.90 11.49
N ILE A 65 -1.48 -0.80 12.12
CA ILE A 65 -0.95 -0.81 13.49
C ILE A 65 -1.98 -1.37 14.46
N ARG A 66 -3.25 -0.93 14.39
CA ARG A 66 -4.32 -1.41 15.26
C ARG A 66 -4.62 -2.89 15.04
N LEU A 67 -4.67 -3.31 13.77
CA LEU A 67 -4.91 -4.70 13.40
C LEU A 67 -3.80 -5.61 13.92
N ILE A 68 -2.54 -5.33 13.55
CA ILE A 68 -1.38 -6.11 13.98
C ILE A 68 -1.31 -6.15 15.51
N ARG A 69 -1.56 -5.04 16.20
CA ARG A 69 -1.55 -5.01 17.66
C ARG A 69 -2.63 -5.90 18.27
N ALA A 70 -3.85 -5.87 17.73
CA ALA A 70 -4.95 -6.69 18.23
C ALA A 70 -4.64 -8.19 18.03
N GLU A 71 -4.21 -8.57 16.83
CA GLU A 71 -3.83 -9.94 16.49
C GLU A 71 -2.65 -10.42 17.35
N MET A 72 -1.62 -9.58 17.54
CA MET A 72 -0.47 -9.92 18.37
C MET A 72 -0.88 -10.12 19.84
N MET A 73 -1.80 -9.32 20.36
CA MET A 73 -2.30 -9.49 21.73
C MET A 73 -3.00 -10.84 21.91
N GLU A 74 -3.87 -11.22 20.98
CA GLU A 74 -4.58 -12.50 21.01
C GLU A 74 -3.61 -13.68 20.89
N VAL A 75 -2.70 -13.61 19.92
CA VAL A 75 -1.74 -14.67 19.65
C VAL A 75 -0.76 -14.88 20.82
N LEU A 76 -0.30 -13.81 21.47
CA LEU A 76 0.59 -13.93 22.63
C LEU A 76 -0.09 -14.54 23.86
N GLN A 77 -1.42 -14.47 23.96
CA GLN A 77 -2.20 -15.08 25.05
C GLN A 77 -2.52 -16.56 24.83
N SER A 78 -2.27 -17.08 23.63
CA SER A 78 -2.50 -18.47 23.27
C SER A 78 -1.65 -19.47 24.07
N GLU A 79 -2.17 -20.69 24.24
CA GLU A 79 -1.50 -21.74 25.03
C GLU A 79 -0.17 -22.19 24.40
N TYR A 80 -0.06 -22.19 23.07
CA TYR A 80 1.17 -22.59 22.39
C TYR A 80 2.32 -21.59 22.62
N VAL A 81 2.00 -20.29 22.71
CA VAL A 81 2.99 -19.26 23.06
C VAL A 81 3.41 -19.38 24.53
N LYS A 82 2.45 -19.62 25.44
CA LYS A 82 2.75 -19.87 26.86
C LYS A 82 3.67 -21.09 27.04
N TYR A 83 3.45 -22.15 26.27
CA TYR A 83 4.35 -23.31 26.24
C TYR A 83 5.75 -22.96 25.70
N ALA A 84 5.84 -22.13 24.65
CA ALA A 84 7.12 -21.66 24.12
C ALA A 84 7.92 -20.84 25.14
N TRP A 85 7.25 -20.02 25.96
CA TRP A 85 7.86 -19.31 27.09
C TRP A 85 8.37 -20.29 28.15
N ALA A 86 7.58 -21.28 28.54
CA ALA A 86 7.97 -22.29 29.52
C ALA A 86 9.18 -23.14 29.05
N LYS A 87 9.34 -23.30 27.74
CA LYS A 87 10.49 -23.99 27.12
C LYS A 87 11.76 -23.12 27.04
N GLY A 88 11.70 -21.85 27.44
CA GLY A 88 12.85 -20.93 27.43
C GLY A 88 13.25 -20.45 26.02
N ILE A 89 12.34 -20.46 25.06
CA ILE A 89 12.62 -19.92 23.71
C ILE A 89 12.86 -18.41 23.81
N SER A 90 13.81 -17.90 23.01
CA SER A 90 14.14 -16.47 23.04
C SER A 90 12.91 -15.60 22.68
N PRO A 91 12.69 -14.46 23.37
CA PRO A 91 11.57 -13.55 23.11
C PRO A 91 11.48 -13.13 21.64
N PHE A 92 12.62 -12.85 21.02
CA PHE A 92 12.70 -12.43 19.62
C PHE A 92 12.13 -13.50 18.67
N ARG A 93 12.41 -14.79 18.93
CA ARG A 93 11.89 -15.89 18.12
C ARG A 93 10.39 -16.12 18.36
N ILE A 94 9.91 -15.85 19.57
CA ILE A 94 8.49 -15.91 19.88
C ILE A 94 7.75 -14.80 19.12
N TYR A 95 8.23 -13.56 19.16
CA TYR A 95 7.59 -12.44 18.46
C TYR A 95 7.61 -12.61 16.94
N PHE A 96 8.77 -12.83 16.32
CA PHE A 96 8.90 -12.79 14.85
C PHE A 96 8.53 -14.10 14.14
N VAL A 97 8.75 -15.26 14.77
CA VAL A 97 8.54 -16.55 14.09
C VAL A 97 7.22 -17.19 14.50
N HIS A 98 6.84 -17.08 15.78
CA HIS A 98 5.66 -17.78 16.31
C HIS A 98 4.42 -16.89 16.28
N ALA A 99 4.52 -15.68 16.82
CA ALA A 99 3.39 -14.76 16.89
C ALA A 99 3.13 -14.08 15.54
N PHE A 100 4.15 -13.39 14.98
CA PHE A 100 3.98 -12.57 13.79
C PHE A 100 3.45 -13.36 12.59
N LYS A 101 4.01 -14.55 12.31
CA LYS A 101 3.54 -15.41 11.20
C LYS A 101 2.04 -15.73 11.28
N ASN A 102 1.51 -15.98 12.48
CA ASN A 102 0.10 -16.27 12.67
C ASN A 102 -0.77 -15.01 12.56
N THR A 103 -0.26 -13.84 12.96
CA THR A 103 -0.95 -12.56 12.79
C THR A 103 -0.96 -12.04 11.35
N MET A 104 -0.15 -12.62 10.45
CA MET A 104 -0.09 -12.16 9.05
C MET A 104 -1.33 -12.54 8.24
N LEU A 105 -2.09 -13.56 8.62
CA LEU A 105 -3.27 -13.99 7.85
C LEU A 105 -4.30 -12.85 7.71
N PRO A 106 -4.80 -12.25 8.82
CA PRO A 106 -5.73 -11.11 8.74
C PRO A 106 -5.13 -9.89 8.04
N VAL A 107 -3.82 -9.65 8.22
CA VAL A 107 -3.11 -8.52 7.60
C VAL A 107 -3.09 -8.65 6.08
N ILE A 108 -2.86 -9.85 5.55
CA ILE A 108 -2.84 -10.12 4.10
C ILE A 108 -4.25 -9.89 3.51
N THR A 109 -5.29 -10.43 4.15
CA THR A 109 -6.67 -10.30 3.67
C THR A 109 -7.15 -8.85 3.69
N VAL A 110 -6.94 -8.14 4.81
CA VAL A 110 -7.30 -6.72 4.92
C VAL A 110 -6.46 -5.89 3.94
N GLY A 111 -5.17 -6.23 3.77
CA GLY A 111 -4.29 -5.57 2.82
C GLY A 111 -4.81 -5.60 1.38
N GLY A 112 -5.33 -6.74 0.91
CA GLY A 112 -5.92 -6.85 -0.43
C GLY A 112 -7.08 -5.88 -0.66
N VAL A 113 -8.01 -5.80 0.29
CA VAL A 113 -9.14 -4.87 0.23
C VAL A 113 -8.65 -3.41 0.18
N GLN A 114 -7.65 -3.08 1.01
CA GLN A 114 -7.15 -1.70 1.13
C GLN A 114 -6.43 -1.20 -0.12
N ILE A 115 -5.92 -2.09 -0.99
CA ILE A 115 -5.33 -1.69 -2.27
C ILE A 115 -6.37 -1.02 -3.17
N GLY A 116 -7.62 -1.51 -3.17
CA GLY A 116 -8.71 -0.87 -3.92
C GLY A 116 -9.00 0.54 -3.39
N THR A 117 -9.04 0.70 -2.07
CA THR A 117 -9.22 2.01 -1.44
C THR A 117 -8.04 2.95 -1.70
N MET A 118 -6.83 2.41 -1.79
CA MET A 118 -5.61 3.18 -2.09
C MET A 118 -5.71 3.87 -3.45
N VAL A 119 -6.27 3.21 -4.48
CA VAL A 119 -6.45 3.83 -5.82
C VAL A 119 -7.24 5.14 -5.72
N ALA A 120 -8.31 5.17 -4.94
CA ALA A 120 -9.11 6.39 -4.75
C ALA A 120 -8.31 7.51 -4.05
N TYR A 121 -7.47 7.18 -3.07
CA TYR A 121 -6.63 8.16 -2.38
C TYR A 121 -5.43 8.63 -3.20
N THR A 122 -4.94 7.80 -4.12
CA THR A 122 -3.88 8.18 -5.05
C THR A 122 -4.31 9.32 -5.96
N ILE A 123 -5.57 9.35 -6.43
CA ILE A 123 -6.11 10.46 -7.24
C ILE A 123 -5.97 11.81 -6.50
N LEU A 124 -6.35 11.82 -5.22
CA LEU A 124 -6.25 13.02 -4.40
C LEU A 124 -4.79 13.43 -4.16
N THR A 125 -3.91 12.45 -3.92
CA THR A 125 -2.48 12.68 -3.71
C THR A 125 -1.82 13.23 -4.97
N GLU A 126 -2.09 12.66 -6.15
CA GLU A 126 -1.62 13.16 -7.45
C GLU A 126 -2.04 14.62 -7.68
N THR A 127 -3.27 14.96 -7.30
CA THR A 127 -3.79 16.33 -7.45
C THR A 127 -3.06 17.32 -6.53
N VAL A 128 -2.81 16.95 -5.27
CA VAL A 128 -2.15 17.83 -4.28
C VAL A 128 -0.68 18.03 -4.60
N PHE A 129 0.04 16.96 -4.96
CA PHE A 129 1.47 17.03 -5.29
C PHE A 129 1.74 17.39 -6.76
N GLN A 130 0.69 17.65 -7.55
CA GLN A 130 0.77 17.89 -8.99
C GLN A 130 1.63 16.84 -9.73
N TRP A 131 1.51 15.59 -9.29
CA TRP A 131 2.23 14.49 -9.90
C TRP A 131 1.40 13.95 -11.08
N PRO A 132 1.90 14.01 -12.33
CA PRO A 132 1.15 13.57 -13.50
C PRO A 132 1.01 12.04 -13.49
N GLY A 133 -0.19 11.57 -13.11
CA GLY A 133 -0.54 10.16 -13.00
C GLY A 133 -1.88 9.81 -13.65
N MET A 134 -2.26 8.53 -13.57
CA MET A 134 -3.50 8.04 -14.17
C MET A 134 -4.75 8.57 -13.47
N GLY A 135 -4.66 8.89 -12.18
CA GLY A 135 -5.77 9.48 -11.43
C GLY A 135 -6.07 10.91 -11.86
N PHE A 136 -5.03 11.70 -12.13
CA PHE A 136 -5.18 13.03 -12.73
C PHE A 136 -5.86 12.95 -14.11
N LEU A 137 -5.44 12.02 -14.98
CA LEU A 137 -6.07 11.78 -16.28
C LEU A 137 -7.56 11.41 -16.15
N PHE A 138 -7.91 10.60 -15.15
CA PHE A 138 -9.30 10.24 -14.87
C PHE A 138 -10.14 11.45 -14.44
N LEU A 139 -9.61 12.33 -13.58
CA LEU A 139 -10.30 13.57 -13.22
C LEU A 139 -10.51 14.48 -14.43
N GLU A 140 -9.52 14.59 -15.30
CA GLU A 140 -9.66 15.36 -16.53
C GLU A 140 -10.74 14.77 -17.46
N ALA A 141 -10.77 13.44 -17.59
CA ALA A 141 -11.81 12.74 -18.34
C ALA A 141 -13.22 13.03 -17.81
N ILE A 142 -13.40 13.05 -16.49
CA ILE A 142 -14.68 13.41 -15.85
C ILE A 142 -15.07 14.84 -16.19
N ASN A 143 -14.15 15.80 -16.03
CA ASN A 143 -14.43 17.20 -16.31
C ASN A 143 -14.78 17.46 -17.78
N ARG A 144 -14.17 16.70 -18.71
CA ARG A 144 -14.44 16.77 -20.15
C ARG A 144 -15.60 15.88 -20.60
N VAL A 145 -16.22 15.13 -19.69
CA VAL A 145 -17.27 14.14 -19.97
C VAL A 145 -16.84 13.13 -21.04
N ASP A 146 -15.55 12.79 -21.05
CA ASP A 146 -14.97 11.80 -21.95
C ASP A 146 -15.29 10.39 -21.45
N THR A 147 -16.50 9.93 -21.79
CA THR A 147 -17.00 8.61 -21.36
C THR A 147 -16.12 7.46 -21.83
N PRO A 148 -15.60 7.44 -23.08
CA PRO A 148 -14.63 6.44 -23.51
C PRO A 148 -13.39 6.36 -22.61
N LEU A 149 -12.80 7.50 -22.24
CA LEU A 149 -11.60 7.53 -21.40
C LEU A 149 -11.89 7.09 -19.95
N ILE A 150 -13.04 7.49 -19.39
CA ILE A 150 -13.51 7.03 -18.08
C ILE A 150 -13.66 5.50 -18.07
N VAL A 151 -14.30 4.91 -19.10
CA VAL A 151 -14.49 3.46 -19.19
C VAL A 151 -13.15 2.73 -19.34
N ALA A 152 -12.25 3.24 -20.19
CA ALA A 152 -10.90 2.67 -20.34
C ALA A 152 -10.13 2.67 -19.00
N TYR A 153 -10.18 3.77 -18.25
CA TYR A 153 -9.58 3.85 -16.92
C TYR A 153 -10.17 2.82 -15.96
N LEU A 154 -11.49 2.69 -15.90
CA LEU A 154 -12.16 1.73 -15.02
C LEU A 154 -11.80 0.28 -15.36
N ILE A 155 -11.67 -0.06 -16.65
CA ILE A 155 -11.25 -1.39 -17.09
C ILE A 155 -9.81 -1.67 -16.64
N VAL A 156 -8.88 -0.73 -16.82
CA VAL A 156 -7.48 -0.88 -16.41
C VAL A 156 -7.36 -1.04 -14.90
N VAL A 157 -8.02 -0.17 -14.12
CA VAL A 157 -8.02 -0.25 -12.66
C VAL A 157 -8.65 -1.57 -12.18
N GLY A 158 -9.75 -1.99 -12.80
CA GLY A 158 -10.39 -3.29 -12.51
C GLY A 158 -9.45 -4.46 -12.77
N ALA A 159 -8.73 -4.45 -13.90
CA ALA A 159 -7.74 -5.49 -14.21
C ALA A 159 -6.61 -5.53 -13.18
N ILE A 160 -6.06 -4.37 -12.79
CA ILE A 160 -5.04 -4.26 -11.74
C ILE A 160 -5.58 -4.81 -10.41
N PHE A 161 -6.83 -4.51 -10.06
CA PHE A 161 -7.45 -4.99 -8.83
C PHE A 161 -7.61 -6.51 -8.83
N VAL A 162 -8.05 -7.11 -9.94
CA VAL A 162 -8.16 -8.57 -10.08
C VAL A 162 -6.78 -9.23 -9.97
N VAL A 163 -5.76 -8.72 -10.68
CA VAL A 163 -4.39 -9.23 -10.60
C VAL A 163 -3.85 -9.13 -9.18
N THR A 164 -4.08 -8.01 -8.51
CA THR A 164 -3.56 -7.79 -7.16
C THR A 164 -4.24 -8.68 -6.14
N ASN A 165 -5.56 -8.84 -6.19
CA ASN A 165 -6.26 -9.78 -5.30
C ASN A 165 -5.83 -11.22 -5.57
N THR A 166 -5.62 -11.60 -6.83
CA THR A 166 -5.09 -12.94 -7.17
C THR A 166 -3.72 -13.18 -6.53
N ILE A 167 -2.85 -12.17 -6.50
CA ILE A 167 -1.56 -12.24 -5.81
C ILE A 167 -1.75 -12.38 -4.30
N VAL A 168 -2.66 -11.61 -3.71
CA VAL A 168 -2.98 -11.68 -2.27
C VAL A 168 -3.50 -13.06 -1.88
N ASP A 169 -4.40 -13.63 -2.68
CA ASP A 169 -4.95 -14.97 -2.46
C ASP A 169 -3.87 -16.06 -2.62
N LEU A 170 -2.96 -15.92 -3.57
CA LEU A 170 -1.83 -16.82 -3.73
C LEU A 170 -0.88 -16.76 -2.52
N ILE A 171 -0.55 -15.56 -2.04
CA ILE A 171 0.26 -15.37 -0.83
C ILE A 171 -0.45 -15.99 0.37
N TYR A 172 -1.76 -15.79 0.51
CA TYR A 172 -2.55 -16.41 1.56
C TYR A 172 -2.45 -17.95 1.52
N GLY A 173 -2.57 -18.55 0.33
CA GLY A 173 -2.40 -20.00 0.12
C GLY A 173 -0.99 -20.51 0.47
N MET A 174 0.05 -19.72 0.19
CA MET A 174 1.43 -20.07 0.56
C MET A 174 1.69 -19.96 2.07
N VAL A 175 1.11 -18.96 2.74
CA VAL A 175 1.30 -18.71 4.17
C VAL A 175 0.49 -19.68 5.02
N ASN A 176 -0.66 -20.15 4.53
CA ASN A 176 -1.52 -21.10 5.24
C ASN A 176 -1.41 -22.53 4.67
N PRO A 177 -0.48 -23.38 5.19
CA PRO A 177 -0.32 -24.77 4.76
C PRO A 177 -1.48 -25.70 5.14
N MET A 178 -2.49 -25.20 5.87
CA MET A 178 -3.72 -25.96 6.19
C MET A 178 -4.81 -25.84 5.13
N VAL A 179 -4.66 -25.01 4.09
CA VAL A 179 -5.54 -25.04 2.91
C VAL A 179 -5.22 -26.29 2.10
N LYS A 180 -5.58 -27.46 2.65
CA LYS A 180 -5.81 -28.64 1.83
C LYS A 180 -6.90 -28.26 0.86
N ILE A 181 -6.57 -28.27 -0.43
CA ILE A 181 -7.52 -28.34 -1.52
C ILE A 181 -8.41 -29.55 -1.22
N THR A 182 -9.54 -29.30 -0.56
CA THR A 182 -10.57 -30.31 -0.29
C THR A 182 -11.28 -30.53 -1.63
N GLY A 183 -10.62 -31.26 -2.52
CA GLY A 183 -11.06 -31.47 -3.89
C GLY A 183 -10.47 -32.71 -4.56
N GLY A 184 -9.75 -33.57 -3.83
CA GLY A 184 -9.37 -34.90 -4.30
C GLY A 184 -10.20 -35.97 -3.59
N LYS A 185 -11.47 -36.12 -3.98
CA LYS A 185 -12.20 -37.37 -3.70
C LYS A 185 -11.74 -38.41 -4.72
N GLY A 186 -11.50 -39.61 -4.23
CA GLY A 186 -11.06 -40.77 -5.03
C GLY A 186 -12.11 -41.29 -5.99
#